data_AF-K2BWB6-F1
#
_entry.id   AF-K2BWB6-F1
#
_cell.length_a   1.000
_cell.length_b   1.000
_cell.length_c   1.000
_cell.angle_alpha   90.00
_cell.angle_beta   90.00
_cell.angle_gamma   90.00
#
_symmetry.space_group_name_H-M   'P 1'
#
loop_
_entity.id
_entity.type
_entity.pdbx_description
1 polymer ?
#
loop_
_entity_poly.entity_id
_entity_poly.type
_entity_poly.pdbx_seq_one_letter_code
_entity_poly.pdbx_strand_id
1 'polypeptide(L)' 'MKVLLANPRGFCAGVDRAIEIVERALDQLGAPIYVRHEV' A
#
# COMPACT_ATOMS: atom_id res chain seq x y z
N MET A 1 30.16 -5.05 12.56
CA MET A 1 28.87 -4.49 13.04
C MET A 1 27.76 -5.44 12.65
N LYS A 2 26.86 -5.83 13.56
CA LYS A 2 25.75 -6.75 13.26
C LYS A 2 24.44 -5.96 13.23
N VAL A 3 23.74 -5.99 12.10
CA VAL A 3 22.40 -5.39 11.94
C VAL A 3 21.36 -6.45 12.26
N LEU A 4 20.38 -6.11 13.10
CA LEU A 4 19.28 -6.99 13.48
C LEU A 4 17.97 -6.36 13.01
N LEU A 5 17.12 -7.15 12.37
CA LEU A 5 15.80 -6.74 11.90
C LEU A 5 14.72 -7.45 12.72
N ALA A 6 13.76 -6.69 13.22
CA ALA A 6 12.63 -7.22 13.97
C ALA A 6 11.66 -8.03 13.09
N ASN A 7 10.85 -8.88 13.72
CA ASN A 7 9.75 -9.62 13.08
C ASN A 7 8.54 -9.71 14.03
N PRO A 8 7.30 -9.60 13.51
CA PRO A 8 6.96 -9.26 12.12
C PRO A 8 7.32 -7.80 11.80
N ARG A 9 7.68 -7.51 10.55
CA ARG A 9 7.99 -6.17 10.06
C ARG A 9 7.39 -5.98 8.68
N GLY A 10 7.08 -4.73 8.33
CA GLY A 10 6.45 -4.39 7.05
C GLY A 10 4.96 -4.11 7.21
N PHE A 11 4.20 -4.40 6.17
CA PHE A 11 2.80 -4.02 6.06
C PHE A 11 1.87 -4.98 6.79
N CYS A 12 0.80 -4.41 7.36
CA CYS A 12 -0.32 -5.18 7.85
C CYS A 12 -1.35 -5.36 6.73
N ALA A 13 -2.31 -6.27 6.94
CA ALA A 13 -3.37 -6.54 5.97
C ALA A 13 -4.17 -5.28 5.56
N GLY A 14 -4.29 -4.29 6.45
CA GLY A 14 -4.98 -3.04 6.14
C GLY A 14 -4.23 -2.17 5.12
N VAL A 15 -2.91 -2.06 5.29
CA VAL A 15 -2.05 -1.28 4.39
C VAL A 15 -1.98 -1.94 3.01
N ASP A 16 -1.77 -3.26 2.99
CA ASP A 16 -1.71 -4.04 1.75
C ASP A 16 -3.00 -3.89 0.92
N ARG A 17 -4.15 -4.02 1.59
CA ARG A 17 -5.48 -3.81 0.97
C ARG A 17 -5.67 -2.38 0.47
N ALA A 18 -5.23 -1.37 1.21
CA ALA A 18 -5.42 0.02 0.83
C ALA A 18 -4.67 0.34 -0.48
N ILE A 19 -3.43 -0.16 -0.59
CA ILE A 19 -2.60 -0.03 -1.80
C ILE A 19 -3.25 -0.77 -2.98
N GLU A 20 -3.65 -2.04 -2.81
CA GLU A 20 -4.24 -2.85 -3.88
C GLU A 20 -5.51 -2.20 -4.46
N ILE A 21 -6.32 -1.54 -3.62
CA ILE A 21 -7.53 -0.84 -4.09
C ILE A 21 -7.19 0.29 -5.05
N VAL A 22 -6.16 1.09 -4.76
CA VAL A 22 -5.76 2.21 -5.60
C VAL A 22 -5.18 1.71 -6.92
N GLU A 23 -4.32 0.68 -6.88
CA GLU A 23 -3.75 0.05 -8.07
C GLU A 23 -4.83 -0.51 -8.99
N ARG A 24 -5.79 -1.26 -8.45
CA ARG A 24 -6.89 -1.82 -9.23
C ARG A 24 -7.83 -0.76 -9.80
N ALA A 25 -8.04 0.33 -9.07
CA ALA A 25 -8.85 1.45 -9.57
C ALA A 25 -8.16 2.12 -10.78
N LEU A 26 -6.84 2.32 -10.71
CA LEU A 26 -6.05 2.85 -11.83
C LEU A 26 -6.09 1.93 -13.04
N ASP A 27 -5.95 0.61 -12.84
CA ASP A 27 -5.99 -0.37 -13.93
C ASP A 27 -7.35 -0.42 -14.64
N GLN A 28 -8.45 -0.34 -13.87
CA GLN A 28 -9.81 -0.50 -14.41
C GLN A 28 -10.38 0.79 -15.01
N LEU A 29 -10.04 1.93 -14.43
CA LEU A 29 -10.69 3.22 -14.74
C LEU A 29 -9.74 4.20 -15.44
N GLY A 30 -8.43 3.92 -15.43
CA GLY A 30 -7.41 4.84 -15.90
C GLY A 30 -7.21 6.04 -14.97
N ALA A 31 -6.26 6.90 -15.31
CA ALA A 31 -6.00 8.13 -14.57
C ALA A 31 -6.93 9.27 -15.02
N PRO A 32 -7.30 10.23 -14.14
CA PRO A 32 -6.88 10.33 -12.74
C PRO A 32 -7.80 9.60 -11.74
N ILE A 33 -7.19 8.97 -10.73
CA ILE A 33 -7.87 8.48 -9.51
C ILE A 33 -7.50 9.39 -8.35
N TYR A 34 -8.53 9.92 -7.66
CA TYR A 34 -8.34 10.80 -6.51
C TYR A 34 -8.45 10.00 -5.22
N VAL A 35 -7.44 10.14 -4.36
CA VAL A 35 -7.43 9.58 -3.00
C VAL A 35 -7.50 10.74 -2.01
N ARG A 36 -8.35 10.61 -0.99
CA ARG A 36 -8.47 11.62 0.07
C ARG A 36 -7.41 11.35 1.14
N HIS A 37 -6.49 12.29 1.30
CA HIS A 37 -5.26 12.15 2.09
C HIS A 37 -4.31 11.09 1.51
N GLU A 38 -3.27 10.75 2.27
CA GLU A 38 -2.34 9.66 1.95
C GLU A 38 -3.01 8.30 2.21
N VAL A 39 -2.69 7.34 1.36
CA VAL A 39 -3.19 5.95 1.41
C VAL A 39 -2.37 5.08 2.35
#